data_AF-A0AB35ZCN7-F1
#
_entry.id   AF-A0AB35ZCN7-F1
#
_cell.length_a   1.000
_cell.length_b   1.000
_cell.length_c   1.000
_cell.angle_alpha   90.00
_cell.angle_beta   90.00
_cell.angle_gamma   90.00
#
_symmetry.space_group_name_H-M   'P 1'
#
loop_
_entity.id
_entity.type
_entity.pdbx_description
1 polymer ?
#
loop_
_entity_poly.entity_id
_entity_poly.type
_entity_poly.pdbx_seq_one_letter_code
_entity_poly.pdbx_strand_id
1 'polypeptide(L)'
;MGKKNNKSGAQPMSPEKYIKEKARMLPLGKCYTYANWKDADEIMVIVTRIHPKGTVTCADFCIDKLCRGLIETRYFFNVSPRKLAEIVEYYSDKENDRMVEIPYEVAHNLIYGSIEFAEEAGIEPVDAWDITQYILEEDDDNVPLIEYQWGLNGMHYLLAEDRLEVSCYLSTMQEHLGRNFKFRIGDSTAYIGGWDWHEEEFQGCEYEIHEEVYGYELPSYPTHIKLLHPKVMSYLTFHAYKWILPDHIIDLLLTIDHEELRQDLENIIRYGLGKYQHLKATGELFAAIRHSIILLAEVGNMESFRLLMDVLKFESDFLDQLSWLATNYLFAPTLYKLNPDPFSEFTKFLKTPKLDHYCRMNVYEYVEFYVEKNPALKEQATAWVKDMLVFYDGRLETADCCDGYVVAAAIDLACSLGAKDLIPIINKLLCTYLVDFSDCGLTAEVVEGLHRGELLRQEYALDVYERYHRLEEDSNR
;
A
#
# COMPACT_ATOMS: atom_id res chain seq x y z
N MET A 1 64.73 6.91 -51.71
CA MET A 1 64.31 5.56 -51.30
C MET A 1 64.23 5.52 -49.79
N GLY A 2 63.03 5.45 -49.22
CA GLY A 2 62.82 5.29 -47.78
C GLY A 2 61.56 4.47 -47.55
N LYS A 3 61.73 3.16 -47.37
CA LYS A 3 60.65 2.24 -46.99
C LYS A 3 60.16 2.60 -45.58
N LYS A 4 58.91 3.05 -45.44
CA LYS A 4 58.21 3.05 -44.15
C LYS A 4 57.58 1.67 -43.95
N ASN A 5 58.10 0.93 -42.97
CA ASN A 5 57.54 -0.31 -42.46
C ASN A 5 56.16 -0.04 -41.84
N ASN A 6 55.10 -0.57 -42.43
CA ASN A 6 53.81 -0.76 -41.76
C ASN A 6 53.95 -2.01 -40.86
N LYS A 7 54.22 -1.81 -39.57
CA LYS A 7 53.90 -2.81 -38.55
C LYS A 7 52.50 -2.51 -38.04
N SER A 8 51.50 -3.19 -38.59
CA SER A 8 50.17 -3.30 -38.01
C SER A 8 50.28 -4.20 -36.76
N GLY A 9 50.53 -3.62 -35.59
CA GLY A 9 50.32 -4.33 -34.33
C GLY A 9 48.83 -4.50 -34.11
N ALA A 10 48.35 -5.74 -34.01
CA ALA A 10 46.97 -6.01 -33.62
C ALA A 10 46.68 -5.35 -32.28
N GLN A 11 45.60 -4.57 -32.19
CA GLN A 11 45.14 -4.03 -30.91
C GLN A 11 44.84 -5.20 -29.96
N PRO A 12 45.24 -5.11 -28.67
CA PRO A 12 44.88 -6.12 -27.69
C PRO A 12 43.36 -6.20 -27.56
N MET A 13 42.83 -7.42 -27.59
CA MET A 13 41.41 -7.72 -27.42
C MET A 13 40.94 -7.28 -26.02
N SER A 14 39.74 -6.71 -25.91
CA SER A 14 39.15 -6.37 -24.61
C SER A 14 38.85 -7.64 -23.80
N PRO A 15 38.83 -7.58 -22.46
CA PRO A 15 38.47 -8.71 -21.60
C PRO A 15 37.15 -9.39 -21.99
N GLU A 16 36.10 -8.60 -22.24
CA GLU A 16 34.76 -9.12 -22.61
C GLU A 16 34.79 -9.86 -23.95
N LYS A 17 35.44 -9.27 -24.96
CA LYS A 17 35.58 -9.90 -26.28
C LYS A 17 36.40 -11.19 -26.16
N TYR A 18 37.43 -11.20 -25.31
CA TYR A 18 38.19 -12.41 -25.04
C TYR A 18 37.32 -13.47 -24.36
N ILE A 19 36.52 -13.10 -23.37
CA ILE A 19 35.64 -14.04 -22.68
C ILE A 19 34.66 -14.68 -23.68
N LYS A 20 33.94 -13.86 -24.47
CA LYS A 20 32.98 -14.35 -25.47
C LYS A 20 33.61 -15.25 -26.54
N GLU A 21 34.81 -14.93 -27.01
CA GLU A 21 35.44 -15.67 -28.11
C GLU A 21 36.35 -16.82 -27.67
N LYS A 22 36.92 -16.76 -26.45
CA LYS A 22 38.07 -17.58 -26.04
C LYS A 22 37.93 -18.29 -24.70
N ALA A 23 37.04 -17.88 -23.79
CA ALA A 23 37.03 -18.46 -22.43
C ALA A 23 36.69 -19.96 -22.41
N ARG A 24 35.74 -20.45 -23.22
CA ARG A 24 35.42 -21.88 -23.35
C ARG A 24 36.58 -22.75 -23.84
N MET A 25 37.53 -22.18 -24.57
CA MET A 25 38.73 -22.91 -25.01
C MET A 25 39.79 -23.08 -23.91
N LEU A 26 39.62 -22.39 -22.77
CA LEU A 26 40.51 -22.54 -21.64
C LEU A 26 40.11 -23.75 -20.79
N PRO A 27 41.08 -24.53 -20.27
CA PRO A 27 40.78 -25.59 -19.32
C PRO A 27 39.99 -25.07 -18.12
N LEU A 28 39.00 -25.85 -17.70
CA LEU A 28 38.32 -25.66 -16.41
C LEU A 28 39.34 -25.71 -15.27
N GLY A 29 39.17 -24.78 -14.33
CA GLY A 29 39.84 -24.82 -13.04
C GLY A 29 38.92 -25.34 -11.95
N LYS A 30 39.18 -24.88 -10.72
CA LYS A 30 38.38 -25.22 -9.55
C LYS A 30 37.07 -24.44 -9.54
N CYS A 31 36.03 -25.04 -8.97
CA CYS A 31 34.76 -24.38 -8.71
C CYS A 31 34.51 -24.31 -7.20
N TYR A 32 33.80 -23.29 -6.74
CA TYR A 32 33.56 -23.07 -5.31
C TYR A 32 32.12 -22.67 -5.03
N THR A 33 31.60 -23.03 -3.87
CA THR A 33 30.34 -22.51 -3.31
C THR A 33 30.35 -22.61 -1.78
N TYR A 34 29.35 -22.11 -1.07
CA TYR A 34 29.25 -22.20 0.39
C TYR A 34 29.16 -23.64 0.86
N ALA A 35 29.70 -23.97 2.04
CA ALA A 35 29.64 -25.35 2.54
C ALA A 35 28.21 -25.87 2.77
N ASN A 36 27.29 -24.97 3.11
CA ASN A 36 25.87 -25.21 3.37
C ASN A 36 24.97 -25.01 2.12
N TRP A 37 25.53 -24.94 0.90
CA TRP A 37 24.80 -24.59 -0.33
C TRP A 37 23.53 -25.41 -0.59
N LYS A 38 23.46 -26.63 -0.06
CA LYS A 38 22.28 -27.51 -0.20
C LYS A 38 21.06 -26.96 0.55
N ASP A 39 21.30 -26.37 1.72
CA ASP A 39 20.25 -25.90 2.64
C ASP A 39 20.05 -24.38 2.57
N ALA A 40 20.99 -23.64 1.97
CA ALA A 40 20.88 -22.20 1.79
C ALA A 40 19.84 -21.84 0.71
N ASP A 41 19.14 -20.73 0.91
CA ASP A 41 18.17 -20.17 -0.05
C ASP A 41 18.85 -19.36 -1.15
N GLU A 42 19.92 -18.65 -0.80
CA GLU A 42 20.79 -17.92 -1.72
C GLU A 42 22.21 -18.47 -1.62
N ILE A 43 22.88 -18.65 -2.77
CA ILE A 43 24.25 -19.17 -2.82
C ILE A 43 25.13 -18.37 -3.77
N MET A 44 26.43 -18.34 -3.46
CA MET A 44 27.46 -17.86 -4.39
C MET A 44 28.17 -19.07 -5.03
N VAL A 45 28.28 -19.09 -6.36
CA VAL A 45 29.05 -20.09 -7.11
C VAL A 45 30.18 -19.40 -7.86
N ILE A 46 31.40 -19.92 -7.77
CA ILE A 46 32.56 -19.42 -8.52
C ILE A 46 33.03 -20.48 -9.48
N VAL A 47 33.17 -20.13 -10.77
CA VAL A 47 33.75 -20.99 -11.80
C VAL A 47 35.01 -20.35 -12.36
N THR A 48 36.05 -21.16 -12.56
CA THR A 48 37.37 -20.67 -12.99
C THR A 48 37.85 -21.33 -14.29
N ARG A 49 38.65 -20.58 -15.05
CA ARG A 49 39.33 -21.00 -16.28
C ARG A 49 40.82 -20.68 -16.19
N ILE A 50 41.66 -21.64 -16.56
CA ILE A 50 43.11 -21.55 -16.40
C ILE A 50 43.76 -21.09 -17.70
N HIS A 51 44.45 -19.96 -17.68
CA HIS A 51 45.25 -19.49 -18.81
C HIS A 51 46.54 -20.31 -18.96
N PRO A 52 47.13 -20.40 -20.16
CA PRO A 52 48.40 -21.13 -20.36
C PRO A 52 49.57 -20.69 -19.47
N LYS A 53 49.53 -19.45 -18.96
CA LYS A 53 50.56 -18.89 -18.06
C LYS A 53 50.29 -19.15 -16.57
N GLY A 54 49.23 -19.89 -16.24
CA GLY A 54 48.83 -20.20 -14.86
C GLY A 54 48.06 -19.09 -14.14
N THR A 55 47.74 -17.98 -14.82
CA THR A 55 46.76 -17.00 -14.37
C THR A 55 45.33 -17.50 -14.60
N VAL A 56 44.35 -16.87 -13.96
CA VAL A 56 42.97 -17.36 -13.91
C VAL A 56 42.01 -16.29 -14.43
N THR A 57 41.01 -16.69 -15.23
CA THR A 57 39.77 -15.91 -15.38
C THR A 57 38.68 -16.63 -14.60
N CYS A 58 37.90 -15.91 -13.81
CA CYS A 58 36.79 -16.51 -13.07
C CYS A 58 35.54 -15.64 -13.15
N ALA A 59 34.38 -16.25 -12.92
CA ALA A 59 33.14 -15.55 -12.65
C ALA A 59 32.53 -16.03 -11.34
N ASP A 60 31.88 -15.10 -10.65
CA ASP A 60 31.00 -15.37 -9.54
C ASP A 60 29.53 -15.26 -10.00
N PHE A 61 28.67 -16.06 -9.38
CA PHE A 61 27.26 -16.20 -9.73
C PHE A 61 26.47 -16.26 -8.42
N CYS A 62 25.73 -15.19 -8.13
CA CYS A 62 24.81 -15.13 -7.00
C CYS A 62 23.45 -15.68 -7.43
N ILE A 63 23.01 -16.76 -6.81
CA ILE A 63 21.84 -17.53 -7.19
C ILE A 63 20.81 -17.47 -6.06
N ASP A 64 19.62 -16.98 -6.38
CA ASP A 64 18.40 -17.17 -5.59
C ASP A 64 17.74 -18.49 -6.01
N LYS A 65 17.79 -19.49 -5.12
CA LYS A 65 17.23 -20.82 -5.37
C LYS A 65 15.71 -20.89 -5.15
N LEU A 66 15.12 -19.84 -4.59
CA LEU A 66 13.70 -19.80 -4.25
C LEU A 66 12.83 -19.25 -5.38
N CYS A 67 13.34 -18.29 -6.16
CA CYS A 67 12.56 -17.69 -7.24
C CYS A 67 13.38 -17.05 -8.36
N ARG A 68 14.25 -16.09 -8.06
CA ARG A 68 14.79 -15.15 -9.06
C ARG A 68 15.91 -15.72 -9.93
N GLY A 69 16.43 -16.91 -9.62
CA GLY A 69 17.51 -17.52 -10.38
C GLY A 69 18.83 -16.76 -10.24
N LEU A 70 19.49 -16.42 -11.35
CA LEU A 70 20.77 -15.70 -11.33
C LEU A 70 20.57 -14.19 -11.14
N ILE A 71 20.76 -13.70 -9.90
CA ILE A 71 20.50 -12.31 -9.50
C ILE A 71 21.74 -11.39 -9.53
N GLU A 72 22.96 -11.92 -9.54
CA GLU A 72 24.17 -11.12 -9.76
C GLU A 72 25.28 -11.99 -10.37
N THR A 73 26.10 -11.42 -11.26
CA THR A 73 27.32 -12.09 -11.74
C THR A 73 28.39 -11.09 -12.14
N ARG A 74 29.65 -11.39 -11.78
CA ARG A 74 30.82 -10.59 -12.13
C ARG A 74 31.94 -11.48 -12.64
N TYR A 75 32.82 -10.92 -13.47
CA TYR A 75 34.03 -11.62 -13.92
C TYR A 75 35.30 -10.92 -13.44
N PHE A 76 36.32 -11.74 -13.18
CA PHE A 76 37.68 -11.28 -12.92
C PHE A 76 38.60 -11.85 -13.99
N PHE A 77 39.17 -10.96 -14.80
CA PHE A 77 39.96 -11.36 -15.97
C PHE A 77 41.45 -11.44 -15.67
N ASN A 78 42.07 -12.58 -16.00
CA ASN A 78 43.52 -12.79 -15.96
C ASN A 78 44.18 -12.39 -14.61
N VAL A 79 43.57 -12.83 -13.52
CA VAL A 79 44.05 -12.60 -12.15
C VAL A 79 45.10 -13.64 -11.73
N SER A 80 45.91 -13.31 -10.73
CA SER A 80 46.87 -14.27 -10.16
C SER A 80 46.16 -15.32 -9.29
N PRO A 81 46.75 -16.52 -9.09
CA PRO A 81 46.20 -17.50 -8.16
C PRO A 81 46.02 -16.97 -6.73
N ARG A 82 46.89 -16.05 -6.29
CA ARG A 82 46.75 -15.36 -5.01
C ARG A 82 45.47 -14.50 -4.99
N LYS A 83 45.21 -13.76 -6.06
CA LYS A 83 44.01 -12.93 -6.16
C LYS A 83 42.74 -13.77 -6.23
N LEU A 84 42.77 -14.94 -6.88
CA LEU A 84 41.67 -15.91 -6.79
C LEU A 84 41.43 -16.36 -5.34
N ALA A 85 42.49 -16.68 -4.59
CA ALA A 85 42.34 -17.04 -3.18
C ALA A 85 41.72 -15.91 -2.35
N GLU A 86 42.12 -14.65 -2.59
CA GLU A 86 41.52 -13.48 -1.95
C GLU A 86 40.03 -13.32 -2.30
N ILE A 87 39.61 -13.65 -3.54
CA ILE A 87 38.19 -13.60 -3.95
C ILE A 87 37.39 -14.71 -3.24
N VAL A 88 37.92 -15.94 -3.20
CA VAL A 88 37.27 -17.06 -2.49
C VAL A 88 37.17 -16.77 -0.99
N GLU A 89 38.20 -16.14 -0.41
CA GLU A 89 38.22 -15.73 1.00
C GLU A 89 37.26 -14.57 1.27
N TYR A 90 37.08 -13.63 0.33
CA TYR A 90 36.13 -12.52 0.47
C TYR A 90 34.69 -13.00 0.68
N TYR A 91 34.27 -14.05 -0.04
CA TYR A 91 32.95 -14.67 0.14
C TYR A 91 32.88 -15.64 1.32
N SER A 92 34.01 -15.98 1.94
CA SER A 92 34.01 -16.84 3.11
C SER A 92 33.69 -16.02 4.36
N ASP A 93 32.38 -15.86 4.65
CA ASP A 93 31.89 -15.17 5.84
C ASP A 93 31.81 -16.09 7.08
N LYS A 94 31.76 -15.52 8.28
CA LYS A 94 31.51 -16.22 9.55
C LYS A 94 30.07 -16.71 9.71
N GLU A 95 29.10 -16.11 9.03
CA GLU A 95 27.68 -16.48 9.14
C GLU A 95 27.23 -17.51 8.08
N ASN A 96 27.80 -17.48 6.86
CA ASN A 96 27.36 -18.32 5.73
C ASN A 96 28.17 -19.61 5.50
N ASP A 97 29.03 -20.00 6.44
CA ASP A 97 30.00 -21.09 6.33
C ASP A 97 30.97 -20.95 5.12
N ARG A 98 32.24 -21.28 5.35
CA ARG A 98 33.35 -21.13 4.37
C ARG A 98 33.03 -21.65 2.96
N MET A 99 33.62 -21.02 1.94
CA MET A 99 33.61 -21.57 0.57
C MET A 99 34.36 -22.91 0.50
N VAL A 100 33.77 -23.90 -0.16
CA VAL A 100 34.32 -25.23 -0.41
C VAL A 100 34.46 -25.50 -1.90
N GLU A 101 35.43 -26.33 -2.27
CA GLU A 101 35.61 -26.77 -3.66
C GLU A 101 34.51 -27.78 -4.03
N ILE A 102 33.86 -27.55 -5.17
CA ILE A 102 32.82 -28.44 -5.73
C ILE A 102 33.21 -28.94 -7.12
N PRO A 103 32.69 -30.10 -7.56
CA PRO A 103 32.82 -30.54 -8.93
C PRO A 103 32.20 -29.54 -9.91
N TYR A 104 32.70 -29.50 -11.15
CA TYR A 104 32.21 -28.56 -12.16
C TYR A 104 30.76 -28.84 -12.55
N GLU A 105 30.38 -30.11 -12.67
CA GLU A 105 29.02 -30.54 -12.96
C GLU A 105 28.02 -30.01 -11.93
N VAL A 106 28.43 -29.92 -10.65
CA VAL A 106 27.59 -29.32 -9.60
C VAL A 106 27.42 -27.82 -9.83
N ALA A 107 28.51 -27.10 -10.13
CA ALA A 107 28.48 -25.67 -10.38
C ALA A 107 27.64 -25.32 -11.62
N HIS A 108 27.82 -26.06 -12.71
CA HIS A 108 27.13 -25.88 -13.98
C HIS A 108 25.61 -26.10 -13.82
N ASN A 109 25.20 -27.22 -13.21
CA ASN A 109 23.78 -27.50 -12.96
C ASN A 109 23.13 -26.55 -11.95
N LEU A 110 23.87 -26.03 -10.96
CA LEU A 110 23.34 -25.01 -10.04
C LEU A 110 23.03 -23.71 -10.78
N ILE A 111 23.93 -23.26 -11.67
CA ILE A 111 23.74 -22.02 -12.40
C ILE A 111 22.62 -22.17 -13.44
N TYR A 112 22.74 -23.15 -14.36
CA TYR A 112 21.74 -23.33 -15.42
C TYR A 112 20.37 -23.74 -14.89
N GLY A 113 20.32 -24.66 -13.92
CA GLY A 113 19.05 -25.08 -13.32
C GLY A 113 18.34 -23.96 -12.57
N SER A 114 19.08 -23.01 -11.97
CA SER A 114 18.45 -21.84 -11.35
C SER A 114 17.87 -20.85 -12.35
N ILE A 115 18.50 -20.72 -13.52
CA ILE A 115 18.03 -19.87 -14.61
C ILE A 115 16.78 -20.51 -15.23
N GLU A 116 16.83 -21.80 -15.58
CA GLU A 116 15.68 -22.54 -16.11
C GLU A 116 14.47 -22.47 -15.17
N PHE A 117 14.70 -22.65 -13.86
CA PHE A 117 13.63 -22.50 -12.87
C PHE A 117 13.04 -21.08 -12.84
N ALA A 118 13.86 -20.04 -12.91
CA ALA A 118 13.39 -18.65 -12.92
C ALA A 118 12.66 -18.28 -14.23
N GLU A 119 13.07 -18.85 -15.36
CA GLU A 119 12.42 -18.68 -16.67
C GLU A 119 10.97 -19.18 -16.67
N GLU A 120 10.64 -20.23 -15.88
CA GLU A 120 9.25 -20.65 -15.68
C GLU A 120 8.37 -19.53 -15.11
N ALA A 121 8.96 -18.61 -14.35
CA ALA A 121 8.31 -17.43 -13.79
C ALA A 121 8.37 -16.19 -14.71
N GLY A 122 8.96 -16.33 -15.90
CA GLY A 122 9.23 -15.24 -16.84
C GLY A 122 10.37 -14.32 -16.38
N ILE A 123 11.26 -14.78 -15.49
CA ILE A 123 12.38 -14.00 -14.97
C ILE A 123 13.64 -14.35 -15.76
N GLU A 124 14.18 -13.35 -16.46
CA GLU A 124 15.44 -13.46 -17.17
C GLU A 124 16.64 -13.24 -16.23
N PRO A 125 17.80 -13.88 -16.49
CA PRO A 125 19.01 -13.64 -15.72
C PRO A 125 19.53 -12.20 -15.91
N VAL A 126 20.30 -11.70 -14.94
CA VAL A 126 20.88 -10.35 -15.03
C VAL A 126 21.74 -10.11 -16.28
N ASP A 127 21.69 -8.91 -16.85
CA ASP A 127 22.40 -8.51 -18.10
C ASP A 127 23.87 -8.94 -18.16
N ALA A 128 24.59 -8.94 -17.03
CA ALA A 128 25.99 -9.35 -16.98
C ALA A 128 26.22 -10.82 -17.41
N TRP A 129 25.17 -11.64 -17.37
CA TRP A 129 25.14 -13.01 -17.89
C TRP A 129 25.53 -13.09 -19.37
N ASP A 130 25.25 -12.07 -20.18
CA ASP A 130 25.65 -11.97 -21.59
C ASP A 130 27.15 -12.13 -21.83
N ILE A 131 27.96 -11.95 -20.79
CA ILE A 131 29.40 -12.12 -20.80
C ILE A 131 29.82 -13.32 -19.96
N THR A 132 29.32 -13.43 -18.73
CA THR A 132 29.83 -14.43 -17.77
C THR A 132 29.44 -15.87 -18.15
N GLN A 133 28.36 -16.09 -18.90
CA GLN A 133 27.98 -17.41 -19.44
C GLN A 133 29.07 -18.07 -20.29
N TYR A 134 29.95 -17.30 -20.93
CA TYR A 134 31.03 -17.85 -21.76
C TYR A 134 32.20 -18.41 -20.94
N ILE A 135 32.20 -18.21 -19.62
CA ILE A 135 33.11 -18.87 -18.68
C ILE A 135 32.62 -20.30 -18.38
N LEU A 136 31.35 -20.61 -18.65
CA LEU A 136 30.78 -21.95 -18.57
C LEU A 136 30.85 -22.65 -19.94
N GLU A 137 30.89 -23.98 -19.91
CA GLU A 137 30.51 -24.77 -21.08
C GLU A 137 29.05 -24.49 -21.43
N GLU A 138 28.69 -24.75 -22.69
CA GLU A 138 27.29 -24.68 -23.12
C GLU A 138 26.44 -25.67 -22.32
N ASP A 139 25.16 -25.33 -22.15
CA ASP A 139 24.19 -26.23 -21.52
C ASP A 139 23.75 -27.27 -22.54
N ASP A 140 24.52 -28.36 -22.60
CA ASP A 140 24.31 -29.48 -23.52
C ASP A 140 24.58 -30.82 -22.82
N ASP A 141 24.30 -31.92 -23.53
CA ASP A 141 24.42 -33.28 -23.01
C ASP A 141 25.86 -33.70 -22.62
N ASN A 142 26.87 -32.83 -22.81
CA ASN A 142 28.25 -33.13 -22.41
C ASN A 142 28.48 -32.98 -20.90
N VAL A 143 27.62 -32.23 -20.19
CA VAL A 143 27.64 -32.14 -18.72
C VAL A 143 26.53 -33.01 -18.15
N PRO A 144 26.81 -33.97 -17.25
CA PRO A 144 25.76 -34.79 -16.65
C PRO A 144 24.73 -33.94 -15.91
N LEU A 145 23.44 -34.14 -16.23
CA LEU A 145 22.33 -33.48 -15.57
C LEU A 145 22.20 -33.94 -14.11
N ILE A 146 22.05 -32.99 -13.19
CA ILE A 146 21.79 -33.20 -11.77
C ILE A 146 20.50 -32.47 -11.42
N GLU A 147 19.45 -33.22 -11.08
CA GLU A 147 18.18 -32.63 -10.64
C GLU A 147 18.31 -32.07 -9.23
N TYR A 148 17.96 -30.80 -9.06
CA TYR A 148 17.84 -30.14 -7.78
C TYR A 148 16.38 -29.81 -7.48
N GLN A 149 16.05 -29.74 -6.19
CA GLN A 149 14.78 -29.20 -5.75
C GLN A 149 14.91 -27.69 -5.63
N TRP A 150 14.13 -26.97 -6.42
CA TRP A 150 14.06 -25.51 -6.44
C TRP A 150 12.81 -25.01 -5.72
N GLY A 151 12.81 -23.74 -5.31
CA GLY A 151 11.66 -23.11 -4.66
C GLY A 151 11.35 -23.66 -3.27
N LEU A 152 10.33 -23.07 -2.64
CA LEU A 152 9.82 -23.53 -1.36
C LEU A 152 8.85 -24.70 -1.60
N ASN A 153 9.33 -25.94 -1.41
CA ASN A 153 8.58 -27.16 -1.75
C ASN A 153 8.22 -27.28 -3.24
N GLY A 154 9.10 -26.83 -4.15
CA GLY A 154 8.85 -26.88 -5.59
C GLY A 154 8.01 -25.71 -6.14
N MET A 155 7.73 -24.70 -5.32
CA MET A 155 6.98 -23.50 -5.71
C MET A 155 7.89 -22.27 -5.70
N HIS A 156 7.79 -21.42 -6.72
CA HIS A 156 8.46 -20.12 -6.75
C HIS A 156 8.07 -19.28 -5.52
N TYR A 157 9.07 -18.90 -4.75
CA TYR A 157 8.92 -18.15 -3.51
C TYR A 157 9.81 -16.91 -3.57
N LEU A 158 9.23 -15.78 -3.97
CA LEU A 158 9.96 -14.52 -4.12
C LEU A 158 10.25 -13.90 -2.75
N LEU A 159 11.52 -13.85 -2.37
CA LEU A 159 11.99 -13.04 -1.25
C LEU A 159 12.38 -11.66 -1.78
N ALA A 160 11.53 -10.68 -1.56
CA ALA A 160 11.80 -9.30 -1.93
C ALA A 160 12.19 -8.47 -0.69
N GLU A 161 13.09 -7.52 -0.87
CA GLU A 161 13.47 -6.56 0.18
C GLU A 161 12.29 -5.61 0.48
N ASP A 162 11.62 -5.14 -0.57
CA ASP A 162 10.54 -4.16 -0.49
C ASP A 162 9.45 -4.39 -1.55
N ARG A 163 8.36 -3.60 -1.48
CA ARG A 163 7.25 -3.66 -2.46
C ARG A 163 7.66 -3.22 -3.86
N LEU A 164 8.68 -2.37 -4.00
CA LEU A 164 9.16 -1.93 -5.31
C LEU A 164 9.77 -3.14 -6.03
N GLU A 165 10.58 -3.94 -5.34
CA GLU A 165 11.13 -5.16 -5.89
C GLU A 165 10.05 -6.18 -6.24
N VAL A 166 9.05 -6.41 -5.37
CA VAL A 166 7.90 -7.29 -5.72
C VAL A 166 7.22 -6.81 -7.00
N SER A 167 7.00 -5.50 -7.15
CA SER A 167 6.32 -4.92 -8.31
C SER A 167 7.06 -5.16 -9.63
N CYS A 168 8.39 -5.27 -9.61
CA CYS A 168 9.19 -5.59 -10.77
C CYS A 168 8.92 -7.01 -11.32
N TYR A 169 8.49 -7.94 -10.46
CA TYR A 169 8.30 -9.34 -10.82
C TYR A 169 6.83 -9.76 -10.89
N LEU A 170 5.94 -9.17 -10.10
CA LEU A 170 4.58 -9.67 -9.86
C LEU A 170 3.75 -9.86 -11.14
N SER A 171 3.74 -8.86 -12.03
CA SER A 171 2.97 -8.94 -13.28
C SER A 171 3.47 -10.07 -14.17
N THR A 172 4.79 -10.21 -14.28
CA THR A 172 5.45 -11.22 -15.11
C THR A 172 5.20 -12.62 -14.55
N MET A 173 5.41 -12.79 -13.25
CA MET A 173 5.16 -14.07 -12.56
C MET A 173 3.69 -14.48 -12.62
N GLN A 174 2.76 -13.53 -12.50
CA GLN A 174 1.33 -13.83 -12.61
C GLN A 174 0.92 -14.24 -14.03
N GLU A 175 1.54 -13.66 -15.07
CA GLU A 175 1.32 -14.07 -16.46
C GLU A 175 1.78 -15.51 -16.72
N HIS A 176 2.93 -15.90 -16.16
CA HIS A 176 3.55 -17.20 -16.44
C HIS A 176 3.07 -18.32 -15.50
N LEU A 177 2.91 -18.02 -14.20
CA LEU A 177 2.59 -18.98 -13.14
C LEU A 177 1.13 -18.90 -12.67
N GLY A 178 0.37 -17.89 -13.10
CA GLY A 178 -0.97 -17.63 -12.59
C GLY A 178 -0.95 -17.30 -11.09
N ARG A 179 -1.52 -18.18 -10.27
CA ARG A 179 -1.50 -18.07 -8.79
C ARG A 179 -0.52 -19.04 -8.11
N ASN A 180 0.30 -19.75 -8.90
CA ASN A 180 1.16 -20.82 -8.39
C ASN A 180 2.54 -20.33 -7.95
N PHE A 181 2.57 -19.27 -7.15
CA PHE A 181 3.78 -18.74 -6.52
C PHE A 181 3.42 -18.06 -5.19
N LYS A 182 4.43 -17.76 -4.39
CA LYS A 182 4.31 -16.99 -3.15
C LYS A 182 5.40 -15.93 -3.12
N PHE A 183 5.22 -14.91 -2.29
CA PHE A 183 6.26 -13.93 -2.02
C PHE A 183 6.23 -13.49 -0.56
N ARG A 184 7.37 -12.96 -0.09
CA ARG A 184 7.55 -12.31 1.22
C ARG A 184 8.30 -11.00 0.98
N ILE A 185 8.00 -10.01 1.81
CA ILE A 185 8.68 -8.72 1.83
C ILE A 185 9.41 -8.58 3.16
N GLY A 186 10.71 -8.29 3.13
CA GLY A 186 11.54 -8.08 4.31
C GLY A 186 11.83 -9.36 5.11
N ASP A 187 12.38 -9.18 6.33
CA ASP A 187 13.07 -10.23 7.09
C ASP A 187 12.28 -10.83 8.28
N SER A 188 10.95 -10.77 8.26
CA SER A 188 10.12 -11.37 9.32
C SER A 188 10.08 -12.91 9.20
N THR A 189 10.66 -13.58 10.19
CA THR A 189 10.79 -15.04 10.30
C THR A 189 9.48 -15.79 9.99
N ALA A 190 9.56 -16.79 9.12
CA ALA A 190 8.46 -17.70 8.83
C ALA A 190 8.04 -18.48 10.09
N TYR A 191 6.76 -18.43 10.45
CA TYR A 191 6.13 -19.44 11.30
C TYR A 191 5.12 -20.22 10.47
N ILE A 192 5.41 -21.49 10.19
CA ILE A 192 4.47 -22.43 9.57
C ILE A 192 3.89 -23.30 10.68
N GLY A 193 2.58 -23.19 10.88
CA GLY A 193 1.76 -24.28 11.42
C GLY A 193 0.85 -23.89 12.57
N GLY A 194 -0.46 -23.84 12.30
CA GLY A 194 -1.49 -23.86 13.33
C GLY A 194 -2.68 -23.01 12.95
N TRP A 195 -3.72 -23.66 12.46
CA TRP A 195 -5.11 -23.22 12.42
C TRP A 195 -5.44 -22.16 13.48
N ASP A 196 -5.61 -20.92 13.04
CA ASP A 196 -6.72 -20.05 13.42
C ASP A 196 -6.69 -18.82 12.51
N TRP A 197 -7.78 -18.66 11.77
CA TRP A 197 -8.10 -17.44 11.05
C TRP A 197 -8.48 -16.39 12.09
N HIS A 198 -7.60 -15.43 12.35
CA HIS A 198 -7.98 -14.14 12.91
C HIS A 198 -7.11 -13.05 12.30
N GLU A 199 -7.77 -11.99 11.85
CA GLU A 199 -7.20 -10.68 11.54
C GLU A 199 -6.21 -10.28 12.64
N GLU A 200 -4.93 -10.14 12.30
CA GLU A 200 -4.00 -9.18 12.88
C GLU A 200 -2.59 -9.43 12.32
N GLU A 201 -1.84 -8.33 12.17
CA GLU A 201 -0.45 -8.21 11.68
C GLU A 201 -0.22 -8.14 10.17
N PHE A 202 -0.79 -7.11 9.54
CA PHE A 202 -0.09 -6.36 8.49
C PHE A 202 1.07 -5.54 9.13
N GLN A 203 2.02 -6.20 9.79
CA GLN A 203 3.20 -5.55 10.36
C GLN A 203 4.38 -5.73 9.41
N GLY A 204 4.82 -4.64 8.77
CA GLY A 204 6.11 -4.63 8.08
C GLY A 204 6.33 -3.64 6.94
N CYS A 205 5.47 -2.65 6.70
CA CYS A 205 5.71 -1.63 5.68
C CYS A 205 5.25 -0.25 6.19
N GLU A 206 6.08 0.44 6.97
CA GLU A 206 5.99 1.91 7.05
C GLU A 206 6.50 2.46 5.70
N TYR A 207 5.60 2.78 4.79
CA TYR A 207 5.88 3.72 3.71
C TYR A 207 5.27 5.06 4.11
N GLU A 208 6.07 6.13 4.05
CA GLU A 208 5.62 7.48 4.41
C GLU A 208 4.71 8.00 3.28
N ILE A 209 3.40 7.80 3.43
CA ILE A 209 2.41 8.49 2.59
C ILE A 209 2.61 9.98 2.85
N HIS A 210 2.93 10.73 1.79
CA HIS A 210 3.10 12.17 1.94
C HIS A 210 1.73 12.81 2.20
N GLU A 211 1.45 13.04 3.46
CA GLU A 211 0.20 13.66 3.91
C GLU A 211 0.20 15.17 3.67
N GLU A 212 -0.98 15.72 3.39
CA GLU A 212 -1.19 17.15 3.49
C GLU A 212 -1.24 17.54 4.98
N VAL A 213 -0.27 18.31 5.45
CA VAL A 213 -0.24 18.75 6.85
C VAL A 213 -1.46 19.63 7.13
N TYR A 214 -2.27 19.21 8.11
CA TYR A 214 -3.40 20.00 8.59
C TYR A 214 -2.94 21.40 9.03
N GLY A 215 -3.63 22.41 8.53
CA GLY A 215 -3.28 23.81 8.75
C GLY A 215 -4.40 24.76 8.36
N TYR A 216 -5.64 24.26 8.44
CA TYR A 216 -6.82 25.04 8.12
C TYR A 216 -7.06 26.12 9.18
N GLU A 217 -7.24 27.36 8.74
CA GLU A 217 -7.57 28.48 9.63
C GLU A 217 -9.06 28.45 9.97
N LEU A 218 -9.39 27.86 11.11
CA LEU A 218 -10.76 27.79 11.58
C LEU A 218 -11.33 29.18 11.89
N PRO A 219 -12.62 29.42 11.60
CA PRO A 219 -13.29 30.63 12.04
C PRO A 219 -13.42 30.66 13.57
N SER A 220 -13.66 31.85 14.12
CA SER A 220 -13.90 32.02 15.56
C SER A 220 -15.30 31.55 15.94
N TYR A 221 -15.38 30.65 16.91
CA TYR A 221 -16.63 30.14 17.47
C TYR A 221 -16.94 30.75 18.86
N PRO A 222 -18.22 30.81 19.26
CA PRO A 222 -18.62 31.42 20.52
C PRO A 222 -18.10 30.66 21.74
N THR A 223 -17.57 31.39 22.73
CA THR A 223 -17.09 30.83 24.02
C THR A 223 -18.12 30.90 25.14
N HIS A 224 -19.28 31.49 24.86
CA HIS A 224 -20.45 31.61 25.71
C HIS A 224 -21.69 31.13 24.95
N ILE A 225 -22.56 30.39 25.63
CA ILE A 225 -23.77 29.84 25.02
C ILE A 225 -25.02 30.56 25.53
N LYS A 226 -25.97 30.78 24.63
CA LYS A 226 -27.33 31.21 24.96
C LYS A 226 -28.30 30.24 24.28
N LEU A 227 -29.18 29.65 25.09
CA LEU A 227 -30.19 28.70 24.64
C LEU A 227 -31.59 29.25 24.90
N LEU A 228 -32.52 28.97 23.99
CA LEU A 228 -33.95 29.22 24.14
C LEU A 228 -34.52 28.31 25.23
N HIS A 229 -34.09 27.05 25.25
CA HIS A 229 -34.47 26.00 26.20
C HIS A 229 -33.24 25.48 26.94
N PRO A 230 -32.78 26.15 28.02
CA PRO A 230 -31.58 25.73 28.77
C PRO A 230 -31.59 24.29 29.29
N LYS A 231 -32.77 23.67 29.42
CA LYS A 231 -32.91 22.26 29.81
C LYS A 231 -32.35 21.28 28.76
N VAL A 232 -32.33 21.66 27.47
CA VAL A 232 -31.75 20.82 26.40
C VAL A 232 -30.32 20.45 26.75
N MET A 233 -29.48 21.44 27.05
CA MET A 233 -28.10 21.21 27.48
C MET A 233 -28.01 20.27 28.68
N SER A 234 -28.91 20.42 29.66
CA SER A 234 -28.89 19.60 30.88
C SER A 234 -29.16 18.12 30.58
N TYR A 235 -30.02 17.80 29.62
CA TYR A 235 -30.23 16.43 29.16
C TYR A 235 -29.02 15.90 28.39
N LEU A 236 -28.50 16.71 27.45
CA LEU A 236 -27.43 16.29 26.56
C LEU A 236 -26.06 16.14 27.25
N THR A 237 -25.85 16.81 28.40
CA THR A 237 -24.64 16.66 29.22
C THR A 237 -24.83 15.71 30.41
N PHE A 238 -26.00 15.07 30.55
CA PHE A 238 -26.25 14.22 31.71
C PHE A 238 -25.36 12.99 31.64
N HIS A 239 -24.52 12.77 32.66
CA HIS A 239 -23.50 11.72 32.67
C HIS A 239 -24.04 10.31 32.36
N ALA A 240 -25.27 9.98 32.76
CA ALA A 240 -25.88 8.69 32.47
C ALA A 240 -26.24 8.51 30.98
N TYR A 241 -26.35 9.61 30.24
CA TYR A 241 -26.67 9.64 28.82
C TYR A 241 -25.43 9.93 27.97
N LYS A 242 -24.21 9.82 28.54
CA LYS A 242 -22.95 10.16 27.85
C LYS A 242 -22.82 9.55 26.45
N TRP A 243 -23.38 8.36 26.24
CA TRP A 243 -23.30 7.64 24.97
C TRP A 243 -24.65 7.52 24.26
N ILE A 244 -25.73 7.32 25.02
CA ILE A 244 -27.05 6.98 24.50
C ILE A 244 -28.09 7.90 25.14
N LEU A 245 -28.98 8.48 24.32
CA LEU A 245 -30.19 9.13 24.82
C LEU A 245 -31.32 8.10 24.91
N PRO A 246 -31.97 7.94 26.09
CA PRO A 246 -33.15 7.09 26.20
C PRO A 246 -34.30 7.59 25.33
N ASP A 247 -35.09 6.68 24.76
CA ASP A 247 -36.24 7.01 23.90
C ASP A 247 -37.16 8.08 24.48
N HIS A 248 -37.51 7.98 25.77
CA HIS A 248 -38.37 8.96 26.43
C HIS A 248 -37.77 10.37 26.54
N ILE A 249 -36.43 10.50 26.51
CA ILE A 249 -35.73 11.78 26.45
C ILE A 249 -35.73 12.32 25.02
N ILE A 250 -35.56 11.45 24.02
CA ILE A 250 -35.69 11.82 22.61
C ILE A 250 -37.10 12.37 22.35
N ASP A 251 -38.13 11.63 22.75
CA ASP A 251 -39.54 12.04 22.67
C ASP A 251 -39.74 13.42 23.31
N LEU A 252 -39.23 13.60 24.53
CA LEU A 252 -39.35 14.86 25.26
C LEU A 252 -38.70 16.02 24.51
N LEU A 253 -37.49 15.84 23.99
CA LEU A 253 -36.78 16.86 23.23
C LEU A 253 -37.53 17.20 21.94
N LEU A 254 -38.03 16.20 21.21
CA LEU A 254 -38.79 16.39 19.97
C LEU A 254 -40.18 17.00 20.18
N THR A 255 -40.64 17.19 21.43
CA THR A 255 -41.84 18.01 21.73
C THR A 255 -41.59 19.52 21.72
N ILE A 256 -40.32 19.94 21.77
CA ILE A 256 -39.94 21.36 21.64
C ILE A 256 -40.25 21.82 20.21
N ASP A 257 -40.55 23.11 20.03
CA ASP A 257 -40.74 23.66 18.68
C ASP A 257 -39.54 23.32 17.79
N HIS A 258 -39.84 22.88 16.56
CA HIS A 258 -38.87 22.32 15.62
C HIS A 258 -37.70 23.28 15.36
N GLU A 259 -38.00 24.56 15.13
CA GLU A 259 -37.01 25.58 14.82
C GLU A 259 -36.25 26.03 16.07
N GLU A 260 -36.94 26.13 17.21
CA GLU A 260 -36.29 26.46 18.49
C GLU A 260 -35.30 25.38 18.94
N LEU A 261 -35.67 24.10 18.80
CA LEU A 261 -34.78 22.98 19.12
C LEU A 261 -33.57 22.98 18.19
N ARG A 262 -33.78 23.11 16.87
CA ARG A 262 -32.68 23.22 15.90
C ARG A 262 -31.69 24.30 16.31
N GLN A 263 -32.15 25.51 16.60
CA GLN A 263 -31.28 26.63 17.00
C GLN A 263 -30.47 26.29 18.25
N ASP A 264 -31.09 25.68 19.26
CA ASP A 264 -30.39 25.28 20.48
C ASP A 264 -29.33 24.21 20.20
N LEU A 265 -29.64 23.17 19.41
CA LEU A 265 -28.68 22.12 19.04
C LEU A 265 -27.49 22.69 18.26
N GLU A 266 -27.73 23.56 17.29
CA GLU A 266 -26.65 24.20 16.55
C GLU A 266 -25.80 25.14 17.42
N ASN A 267 -26.42 25.85 18.37
CA ASN A 267 -25.71 26.69 19.33
C ASN A 267 -24.85 25.87 20.29
N ILE A 268 -25.31 24.67 20.68
CA ILE A 268 -24.52 23.71 21.48
C ILE A 268 -23.29 23.26 20.69
N ILE A 269 -23.45 22.89 19.41
CA ILE A 269 -22.32 22.52 18.54
C ILE A 269 -21.33 23.67 18.43
N ARG A 270 -21.77 24.87 18.02
CA ARG A 270 -20.89 26.05 17.86
C ARG A 270 -20.16 26.40 19.16
N TYR A 271 -20.86 26.34 20.30
CA TYR A 271 -20.24 26.54 21.60
C TYR A 271 -19.20 25.47 21.93
N GLY A 272 -19.50 24.21 21.61
CA GLY A 272 -18.58 23.09 21.71
C GLY A 272 -17.27 23.32 20.96
N LEU A 273 -17.38 23.72 19.69
CA LEU A 273 -16.24 24.06 18.83
C LEU A 273 -15.43 25.22 19.42
N GLY A 274 -16.09 26.29 19.88
CA GLY A 274 -15.41 27.43 20.51
C GLY A 274 -14.74 27.08 21.84
N LYS A 275 -15.30 26.14 22.60
CA LYS A 275 -14.65 25.60 23.79
C LYS A 275 -13.43 24.79 23.45
N TYR A 276 -13.48 23.94 22.44
CA TYR A 276 -12.32 23.16 22.02
C TYR A 276 -11.16 24.05 21.52
N GLN A 277 -11.46 25.09 20.73
CA GLN A 277 -10.44 26.01 20.21
C GLN A 277 -9.74 26.85 21.28
N HIS A 278 -10.45 27.26 22.33
CA HIS A 278 -9.98 28.30 23.24
C HIS A 278 -9.80 27.84 24.70
N LEU A 279 -10.34 26.67 25.06
CA LEU A 279 -10.40 26.15 26.42
C LEU A 279 -10.28 24.62 26.42
N LYS A 280 -10.18 24.00 27.62
CA LYS A 280 -10.27 22.55 27.73
C LYS A 280 -11.74 22.14 27.77
N ALA A 281 -12.26 21.60 26.67
CA ALA A 281 -13.59 20.99 26.63
C ALA A 281 -13.68 19.77 27.56
N THR A 282 -14.88 19.45 28.05
CA THR A 282 -15.13 18.27 28.91
C THR A 282 -15.79 17.14 28.11
N GLY A 283 -15.65 15.89 28.57
CA GLY A 283 -16.31 14.74 27.95
C GLY A 283 -17.84 14.87 27.87
N GLU A 284 -18.46 15.59 28.81
CA GLU A 284 -19.90 15.89 28.79
C GLU A 284 -20.29 16.82 27.62
N LEU A 285 -19.41 17.76 27.26
CA LEU A 285 -19.66 18.66 26.14
C LEU A 285 -19.56 17.92 24.80
N PHE A 286 -18.61 17.00 24.67
CA PHE A 286 -18.53 16.14 23.47
C PHE A 286 -19.73 15.21 23.33
N ALA A 287 -20.26 14.67 24.44
CA ALA A 287 -21.53 13.96 24.44
C ALA A 287 -22.66 14.87 23.92
N ALA A 288 -22.74 16.10 24.41
CA ALA A 288 -23.76 17.04 23.96
C ALA A 288 -23.65 17.40 22.47
N ILE A 289 -22.43 17.56 21.94
CA ILE A 289 -22.20 17.75 20.50
C ILE A 289 -22.69 16.52 19.72
N ARG A 290 -22.30 15.31 20.13
CA ARG A 290 -22.71 14.06 19.49
C ARG A 290 -24.24 13.94 19.40
N HIS A 291 -24.92 14.13 20.53
CA HIS A 291 -26.38 14.06 20.57
C HIS A 291 -27.03 15.15 19.71
N SER A 292 -26.44 16.35 19.71
CA SER A 292 -26.93 17.43 18.86
C SER A 292 -26.83 17.09 17.38
N ILE A 293 -25.72 16.48 16.94
CA ILE A 293 -25.57 16.01 15.55
C ILE A 293 -26.67 14.99 15.21
N ILE A 294 -26.86 13.96 16.03
CA ILE A 294 -27.88 12.91 15.77
C ILE A 294 -29.29 13.50 15.68
N LEU A 295 -29.66 14.38 16.62
CA LEU A 295 -30.99 15.00 16.70
C LEU A 295 -31.23 16.02 15.58
N LEU A 296 -30.18 16.67 15.05
CA LEU A 296 -30.32 17.54 13.88
C LEU A 296 -30.83 16.78 12.65
N ALA A 297 -30.72 15.45 12.59
CA ALA A 297 -31.34 14.71 11.49
C ALA A 297 -32.88 14.78 11.52
N GLU A 298 -33.51 15.08 12.66
CA GLU A 298 -34.96 15.23 12.79
C GLU A 298 -35.42 16.69 12.63
N VAL A 299 -34.59 17.64 13.09
CA VAL A 299 -34.99 19.06 13.17
C VAL A 299 -34.15 20.03 12.34
N GLY A 300 -33.05 19.58 11.78
CA GLY A 300 -32.12 20.42 11.05
C GLY A 300 -32.54 20.74 9.63
N ASN A 301 -31.74 21.61 9.00
CA ASN A 301 -31.92 22.05 7.62
C ASN A 301 -30.55 22.30 6.94
N MET A 302 -30.53 23.02 5.83
CA MET A 302 -29.29 23.31 5.09
C MET A 302 -28.28 24.17 5.89
N GLU A 303 -28.71 25.00 6.84
CA GLU A 303 -27.79 25.69 7.75
C GLU A 303 -27.11 24.70 8.69
N SER A 304 -27.87 23.74 9.20
CA SER A 304 -27.36 22.63 10.01
C SER A 304 -26.37 21.79 9.20
N PHE A 305 -26.66 21.49 7.93
CA PHE A 305 -25.74 20.77 7.04
C PHE A 305 -24.40 21.49 6.93
N ARG A 306 -24.42 22.80 6.66
CA ARG A 306 -23.19 23.60 6.55
C ARG A 306 -22.42 23.65 7.87
N LEU A 307 -23.12 23.73 9.00
CA LEU A 307 -22.49 23.63 10.31
C LEU A 307 -21.78 22.28 10.50
N LEU A 308 -22.39 21.16 10.09
CA LEU A 308 -21.73 19.85 10.17
C LEU A 308 -20.54 19.75 9.22
N MET A 309 -20.60 20.36 8.04
CA MET A 309 -19.43 20.49 7.16
C MET A 309 -18.33 21.34 7.81
N ASP A 310 -18.67 22.33 8.63
CA ASP A 310 -17.70 23.10 9.39
C ASP A 310 -17.11 22.29 10.56
N VAL A 311 -17.87 21.38 11.17
CA VAL A 311 -17.37 20.43 12.18
C VAL A 311 -16.31 19.51 11.56
N LEU A 312 -16.55 19.00 10.35
CA LEU A 312 -15.59 18.14 9.63
C LEU A 312 -14.30 18.86 9.21
N LYS A 313 -14.19 20.19 9.36
CA LYS A 313 -12.95 20.93 9.09
C LYS A 313 -12.00 20.95 10.28
N PHE A 314 -12.42 20.46 11.44
CA PHE A 314 -11.52 20.22 12.56
C PHE A 314 -10.68 18.97 12.30
N GLU A 315 -9.54 18.88 12.98
CA GLU A 315 -8.63 17.75 12.91
C GLU A 315 -9.23 16.46 13.50
N SER A 316 -8.68 15.33 13.09
CA SER A 316 -9.04 13.98 13.55
C SER A 316 -9.11 13.86 15.08
N ASP A 317 -8.17 14.45 15.81
CA ASP A 317 -8.17 14.49 17.29
C ASP A 317 -9.49 15.01 17.89
N PHE A 318 -10.13 15.99 17.24
CA PHE A 318 -11.43 16.51 17.67
C PHE A 318 -12.55 15.50 17.40
N LEU A 319 -12.55 14.86 16.24
CA LEU A 319 -13.54 13.84 15.88
C LEU A 319 -13.43 12.60 16.76
N ASP A 320 -12.23 12.23 17.18
CA ASP A 320 -12.00 11.14 18.12
C ASP A 320 -12.70 11.37 19.46
N GLN A 321 -12.77 12.62 19.91
CA GLN A 321 -13.55 12.97 21.11
C GLN A 321 -15.06 12.78 20.91
N LEU A 322 -15.55 12.90 19.68
CA LEU A 322 -16.95 12.62 19.33
C LEU A 322 -17.25 11.13 19.25
N SER A 323 -16.23 10.25 19.24
CA SER A 323 -16.25 8.78 19.21
C SER A 323 -15.78 8.22 17.86
N TRP A 324 -14.50 7.83 17.81
CA TRP A 324 -13.87 7.24 16.63
C TRP A 324 -14.73 6.16 15.95
N LEU A 325 -15.15 5.12 16.70
CA LEU A 325 -16.00 4.00 16.23
C LEU A 325 -17.38 4.43 15.67
N ALA A 326 -17.87 5.61 16.05
CA ALA A 326 -19.24 6.03 15.75
C ALA A 326 -19.32 7.19 14.76
N THR A 327 -18.19 7.74 14.30
CA THR A 327 -18.17 9.00 13.54
C THR A 327 -19.09 8.94 12.32
N ASN A 328 -19.06 7.85 11.57
CA ASN A 328 -19.93 7.66 10.41
C ASN A 328 -21.41 7.47 10.77
N TYR A 329 -21.71 6.84 11.92
CA TYR A 329 -23.08 6.78 12.46
C TYR A 329 -23.64 8.16 12.82
N LEU A 330 -22.77 9.14 13.10
CA LEU A 330 -23.18 10.52 13.37
C LEU A 330 -23.43 11.28 12.06
N PHE A 331 -22.42 11.32 11.19
CA PHE A 331 -22.41 12.23 10.05
C PHE A 331 -23.16 11.68 8.84
N ALA A 332 -22.91 10.44 8.40
CA ALA A 332 -23.50 9.90 7.17
C ALA A 332 -25.05 9.96 7.17
N PRO A 333 -25.78 9.41 8.17
CA PRO A 333 -27.24 9.45 8.17
C PRO A 333 -27.78 10.87 8.41
N THR A 334 -27.09 11.69 9.18
CA THR A 334 -27.53 13.06 9.49
C THR A 334 -27.39 13.96 8.27
N LEU A 335 -26.22 13.99 7.63
CA LEU A 335 -25.99 14.74 6.40
C LEU A 335 -27.00 14.34 5.31
N TYR A 336 -27.26 13.03 5.16
CA TYR A 336 -28.24 12.51 4.22
C TYR A 336 -29.64 13.09 4.43
N LYS A 337 -30.12 13.14 5.68
CA LYS A 337 -31.44 13.74 5.99
C LYS A 337 -31.47 15.25 5.79
N LEU A 338 -30.36 15.94 6.00
CA LEU A 338 -30.28 17.40 5.91
C LEU A 338 -30.17 17.93 4.47
N ASN A 339 -29.47 17.21 3.60
CA ASN A 339 -29.32 17.59 2.20
C ASN A 339 -29.18 16.33 1.30
N PRO A 340 -30.19 16.00 0.48
CA PRO A 340 -30.15 14.83 -0.41
C PRO A 340 -29.32 15.04 -1.70
N ASP A 341 -28.83 16.26 -1.98
CA ASP A 341 -27.95 16.57 -3.11
C ASP A 341 -26.64 17.23 -2.61
N PRO A 342 -25.68 16.43 -2.11
CA PRO A 342 -24.55 16.95 -1.34
C PRO A 342 -23.35 17.34 -2.20
N PHE A 343 -23.30 16.90 -3.46
CA PHE A 343 -22.10 16.86 -4.29
C PHE A 343 -21.40 18.22 -4.40
N SER A 344 -22.15 19.31 -4.56
CA SER A 344 -21.59 20.67 -4.64
C SER A 344 -20.89 21.10 -3.35
N GLU A 345 -21.47 20.80 -2.19
CA GLU A 345 -20.87 21.14 -0.90
C GLU A 345 -19.69 20.21 -0.56
N PHE A 346 -19.80 18.92 -0.89
CA PHE A 346 -18.70 17.96 -0.77
C PHE A 346 -17.51 18.33 -1.65
N THR A 347 -17.73 18.78 -2.90
CA THR A 347 -16.65 19.28 -3.76
C THR A 347 -15.98 20.52 -3.14
N LYS A 348 -16.74 21.47 -2.59
CA LYS A 348 -16.15 22.64 -1.93
C LYS A 348 -15.29 22.24 -0.75
N PHE A 349 -15.77 21.29 0.06
CA PHE A 349 -15.05 20.76 1.19
C PHE A 349 -13.75 20.07 0.75
N LEU A 350 -13.82 19.08 -0.15
CA LEU A 350 -12.65 18.33 -0.63
C LEU A 350 -11.64 19.19 -1.41
N LYS A 351 -12.03 20.37 -1.92
CA LYS A 351 -11.13 21.32 -2.58
C LYS A 351 -10.64 22.45 -1.66
N THR A 352 -11.02 22.41 -0.38
CA THR A 352 -10.46 23.33 0.61
C THR A 352 -9.05 22.83 0.97
N PRO A 353 -8.00 23.67 0.93
CA PRO A 353 -6.63 23.23 1.24
C PRO A 353 -6.43 23.04 2.75
N LYS A 354 -5.43 22.23 3.11
CA LYS A 354 -4.94 21.98 4.47
C LYS A 354 -5.98 21.43 5.45
N LEU A 355 -6.99 20.72 4.96
CA LEU A 355 -7.89 19.92 5.80
C LEU A 355 -7.25 18.58 6.13
N ASP A 356 -7.63 18.03 7.27
CA ASP A 356 -7.23 16.71 7.74
C ASP A 356 -7.71 15.62 6.76
N HIS A 357 -6.84 14.67 6.45
CA HIS A 357 -7.10 13.65 5.44
C HIS A 357 -8.19 12.66 5.85
N TYR A 358 -8.29 12.34 7.14
CA TYR A 358 -9.30 11.42 7.68
C TYR A 358 -10.70 12.00 7.44
N CYS A 359 -10.85 13.30 7.69
CA CYS A 359 -12.09 14.02 7.43
C CYS A 359 -12.47 14.05 5.94
N ARG A 360 -11.47 14.14 5.05
CA ARG A 360 -11.69 14.11 3.59
C ARG A 360 -12.11 12.73 3.12
N MET A 361 -11.45 11.67 3.58
CA MET A 361 -11.72 10.29 3.14
C MET A 361 -13.17 9.90 3.45
N ASN A 362 -13.68 10.23 4.65
CA ASN A 362 -15.04 9.91 5.06
C ASN A 362 -16.13 10.50 4.14
N VAL A 363 -15.84 11.58 3.40
CA VAL A 363 -16.80 12.13 2.42
C VAL A 363 -17.12 11.13 1.32
N TYR A 364 -16.16 10.29 0.91
CA TYR A 364 -16.37 9.24 -0.09
C TYR A 364 -17.31 8.16 0.44
N GLU A 365 -17.13 7.73 1.68
CA GLU A 365 -18.06 6.81 2.35
C GLU A 365 -19.46 7.40 2.47
N TYR A 366 -19.58 8.71 2.76
CA TYR A 366 -20.88 9.38 2.79
C TYR A 366 -21.53 9.33 1.40
N VAL A 367 -20.79 9.57 0.33
CA VAL A 367 -21.34 9.46 -1.04
C VAL A 367 -21.79 8.03 -1.33
N GLU A 368 -21.04 7.02 -0.91
CA GLU A 368 -21.45 5.62 -1.05
C GLU A 368 -22.78 5.36 -0.34
N PHE A 369 -22.91 5.78 0.93
CA PHE A 369 -24.16 5.69 1.70
C PHE A 369 -25.32 6.38 0.99
N TYR A 370 -25.10 7.57 0.44
CA TYR A 370 -26.12 8.31 -0.31
C TYR A 370 -26.61 7.52 -1.53
N VAL A 371 -25.70 6.87 -2.27
CA VAL A 371 -26.05 6.05 -3.44
C VAL A 371 -26.73 4.76 -3.00
N GLU A 372 -26.32 4.16 -1.89
CA GLU A 372 -26.99 2.98 -1.32
C GLU A 372 -28.46 3.29 -0.97
N LYS A 373 -28.73 4.42 -0.30
CA LYS A 373 -30.10 4.82 0.07
C LYS A 373 -30.89 5.43 -1.08
N ASN A 374 -30.22 5.99 -2.08
CA ASN A 374 -30.82 6.53 -3.29
C ASN A 374 -30.04 6.13 -4.56
N PRO A 375 -30.30 4.93 -5.11
CA PRO A 375 -29.58 4.42 -6.29
C PRO A 375 -29.70 5.31 -7.55
N ALA A 376 -30.69 6.21 -7.60
CA ALA A 376 -30.82 7.16 -8.69
C ALA A 376 -29.65 8.15 -8.77
N LEU A 377 -28.89 8.34 -7.69
CA LEU A 377 -27.70 9.18 -7.64
C LEU A 377 -26.47 8.53 -8.28
N LYS A 378 -26.51 7.24 -8.62
CA LYS A 378 -25.32 6.48 -9.07
C LYS A 378 -24.61 7.14 -10.25
N GLU A 379 -25.34 7.57 -11.30
CA GLU A 379 -24.72 8.20 -12.48
C GLU A 379 -24.07 9.55 -12.13
N GLN A 380 -24.73 10.33 -11.27
CA GLN A 380 -24.20 11.61 -10.78
C GLN A 380 -22.97 11.40 -9.90
N ALA A 381 -22.97 10.39 -9.02
CA ALA A 381 -21.84 10.02 -8.18
C ALA A 381 -20.64 9.54 -9.01
N THR A 382 -20.87 8.74 -10.05
CA THR A 382 -19.82 8.30 -10.99
C THR A 382 -19.19 9.48 -11.73
N ALA A 383 -20.01 10.45 -12.17
CA ALA A 383 -19.48 11.68 -12.78
C ALA A 383 -18.70 12.54 -11.77
N TRP A 384 -19.19 12.63 -10.53
CA TRP A 384 -18.57 13.40 -9.47
C TRP A 384 -17.22 12.81 -9.02
N VAL A 385 -17.12 11.49 -8.81
CA VAL A 385 -15.87 10.85 -8.40
C VAL A 385 -14.82 10.97 -9.51
N LYS A 386 -15.23 10.91 -10.79
CA LYS A 386 -14.35 11.21 -11.92
C LYS A 386 -13.77 12.61 -11.84
N ASP A 387 -14.61 13.62 -11.59
CA ASP A 387 -14.15 15.01 -11.46
C ASP A 387 -13.18 15.20 -10.29
N MET A 388 -13.35 14.44 -9.21
CA MET A 388 -12.42 14.43 -8.07
C MET A 388 -11.10 13.73 -8.41
N LEU A 389 -11.11 12.55 -9.03
CA LEU A 389 -9.88 11.86 -9.47
C LEU A 389 -9.06 12.71 -10.46
N VAL A 390 -9.73 13.38 -11.40
CA VAL A 390 -9.09 14.33 -12.33
C VAL A 390 -8.54 15.55 -11.59
N PHE A 391 -9.18 16.00 -10.51
CA PHE A 391 -8.68 17.12 -9.72
C PHE A 391 -7.40 16.75 -8.95
N TYR A 392 -7.25 15.49 -8.51
CA TYR A 392 -6.08 15.01 -7.77
C TYR A 392 -4.86 14.72 -8.65
N ASP A 393 -5.07 14.47 -9.94
CA ASP A 393 -4.00 14.30 -10.92
C ASP A 393 -3.07 15.53 -10.98
N GLY A 394 -1.79 15.33 -10.67
CA GLY A 394 -0.77 16.38 -10.58
C GLY A 394 -0.76 17.17 -9.27
N ARG A 395 -1.67 16.87 -8.33
CA ARG A 395 -1.72 17.46 -6.97
C ARG A 395 -1.26 16.49 -5.89
N LEU A 396 -1.49 15.20 -6.11
CA LEU A 396 -1.09 14.12 -5.20
C LEU A 396 0.42 14.18 -4.90
N GLU A 397 1.24 14.50 -5.90
CA GLU A 397 2.70 14.60 -5.80
C GLU A 397 3.17 15.73 -4.89
N THR A 398 2.32 16.73 -4.63
CA THR A 398 2.61 17.89 -3.79
C THR A 398 1.75 17.96 -2.53
N ALA A 399 0.95 16.91 -2.27
CA ALA A 399 -0.03 16.87 -1.21
C ALA A 399 -0.92 18.14 -1.15
N ASP A 400 -1.42 18.61 -2.30
CA ASP A 400 -2.25 19.81 -2.38
C ASP A 400 -3.73 19.44 -2.44
N CYS A 401 -4.45 19.66 -1.34
CA CYS A 401 -5.86 19.26 -1.16
C CYS A 401 -6.13 17.74 -1.24
N CYS A 402 -5.11 16.89 -1.23
CA CYS A 402 -5.23 15.43 -1.25
C CYS A 402 -3.91 14.77 -0.84
N ASP A 403 -3.99 13.51 -0.47
CA ASP A 403 -2.86 12.59 -0.24
C ASP A 403 -3.26 11.17 -0.64
N GLY A 404 -2.39 10.20 -0.34
CA GLY A 404 -2.57 8.81 -0.72
C GLY A 404 -3.85 8.17 -0.18
N TYR A 405 -4.25 8.50 1.05
CA TYR A 405 -5.46 7.99 1.68
C TYR A 405 -6.72 8.56 1.03
N VAL A 406 -6.73 9.88 0.78
CA VAL A 406 -7.89 10.54 0.14
C VAL A 406 -8.11 10.01 -1.28
N VAL A 407 -7.04 9.76 -2.03
CA VAL A 407 -7.14 9.19 -3.37
C VAL A 407 -7.55 7.72 -3.33
N ALA A 408 -7.10 6.94 -2.35
CA ALA A 408 -7.52 5.56 -2.15
C ALA A 408 -9.04 5.46 -1.91
N ALA A 409 -9.58 6.26 -0.98
CA ALA A 409 -11.02 6.32 -0.71
C ALA A 409 -11.85 6.75 -1.95
N ALA A 410 -11.31 7.65 -2.79
CA ALA A 410 -11.95 8.01 -4.06
C ALA A 410 -11.97 6.86 -5.08
N ILE A 411 -10.91 6.04 -5.12
CA ILE A 411 -10.81 4.86 -5.98
C ILE A 411 -11.74 3.76 -5.48
N ASP A 412 -11.83 3.55 -4.16
CA ASP A 412 -12.75 2.59 -3.56
C ASP A 412 -14.21 2.91 -3.90
N LEU A 413 -14.62 4.18 -3.74
CA LEU A 413 -15.95 4.62 -4.19
C LEU A 413 -16.17 4.33 -5.69
N ALA A 414 -15.17 4.57 -6.55
CA ALA A 414 -15.28 4.26 -7.98
C ALA A 414 -15.47 2.76 -8.24
N CYS A 415 -14.81 1.90 -7.44
CA CYS A 415 -15.00 0.45 -7.46
C CYS A 415 -16.42 0.07 -7.06
N SER A 416 -16.92 0.57 -5.93
CA SER A 416 -18.30 0.34 -5.46
C SER A 416 -19.35 0.77 -6.49
N LEU A 417 -19.09 1.84 -7.23
CA LEU A 417 -19.95 2.33 -8.30
C LEU A 417 -19.84 1.51 -9.61
N GLY A 418 -18.82 0.67 -9.78
CA GLY A 418 -18.58 -0.09 -11.02
C GLY A 418 -18.18 0.81 -12.18
N ALA A 419 -17.35 1.81 -11.91
CA ALA A 419 -17.01 2.88 -12.85
C ALA A 419 -15.85 2.51 -13.80
N LYS A 420 -15.99 1.42 -14.56
CA LYS A 420 -14.93 0.90 -15.48
C LYS A 420 -14.33 1.92 -16.45
N ASP A 421 -15.08 2.94 -16.85
CA ASP A 421 -14.57 3.98 -17.76
C ASP A 421 -13.50 4.88 -17.11
N LEU A 422 -13.31 4.76 -15.78
CA LEU A 422 -12.32 5.50 -15.00
C LEU A 422 -10.98 4.77 -14.88
N ILE A 423 -10.86 3.52 -15.37
CA ILE A 423 -9.61 2.74 -15.35
C ILE A 423 -8.39 3.56 -15.83
N PRO A 424 -8.45 4.35 -16.93
CA PRO A 424 -7.28 5.09 -17.39
C PRO A 424 -6.75 6.14 -16.40
N ILE A 425 -7.64 6.88 -15.72
CA ILE A 425 -7.23 7.91 -14.74
C ILE A 425 -6.80 7.25 -13.43
N ILE A 426 -7.47 6.17 -13.02
CA ILE A 426 -7.12 5.41 -11.81
C ILE A 426 -5.74 4.76 -11.98
N ASN A 427 -5.47 4.11 -13.10
CA ASN A 427 -4.14 3.56 -13.39
C ASN A 427 -3.06 4.65 -13.39
N LYS A 428 -3.37 5.84 -13.92
CA LYS A 428 -2.43 6.96 -13.87
C LYS A 428 -2.08 7.35 -12.43
N LEU A 429 -3.08 7.45 -11.55
CA LEU A 429 -2.89 7.77 -10.13
C LEU A 429 -2.17 6.65 -9.38
N LEU A 430 -2.52 5.39 -9.60
CA LEU A 430 -1.85 4.23 -9.00
C LEU A 430 -0.36 4.15 -9.42
N CYS A 431 -0.04 4.51 -10.67
CA CYS A 431 1.34 4.57 -11.16
C CYS A 431 2.21 5.67 -10.51
N THR A 432 1.63 6.58 -9.70
CA THR A 432 2.42 7.51 -8.89
C THR A 432 3.09 6.82 -7.70
N TYR A 433 2.57 5.66 -7.29
CA TYR A 433 2.94 4.94 -6.06
C TYR A 433 2.74 5.76 -4.77
N LEU A 434 1.94 6.82 -4.84
CA LEU A 434 1.60 7.68 -3.69
C LEU A 434 0.22 7.35 -3.10
N VAL A 435 -0.55 6.45 -3.71
CA VAL A 435 -1.88 6.01 -3.26
C VAL A 435 -1.73 4.90 -2.21
N ASP A 436 -2.58 4.92 -1.19
CA ASP A 436 -2.61 3.84 -0.19
C ASP A 436 -3.27 2.57 -0.74
N PHE A 437 -2.44 1.57 -1.05
CA PHE A 437 -2.90 0.26 -1.51
C PHE A 437 -3.47 -0.62 -0.39
N SER A 438 -3.23 -0.29 0.89
CA SER A 438 -3.83 -1.03 2.00
C SER A 438 -5.33 -0.81 2.08
N ASP A 439 -5.77 0.39 1.68
CA ASP A 439 -7.16 0.81 1.71
C ASP A 439 -7.91 0.47 0.40
N CYS A 440 -7.36 0.81 -0.77
CA CYS A 440 -8.06 0.55 -2.05
C CYS A 440 -7.76 -0.81 -2.70
N GLY A 441 -6.78 -1.57 -2.19
CA GLY A 441 -6.31 -2.82 -2.80
C GLY A 441 -5.35 -2.63 -3.97
N LEU A 442 -4.82 -3.74 -4.49
CA LEU A 442 -3.84 -3.74 -5.60
C LEU A 442 -4.52 -3.41 -6.94
N THR A 443 -3.74 -2.94 -7.93
CA THR A 443 -4.25 -2.53 -9.25
C THR A 443 -5.18 -3.56 -9.91
N ALA A 444 -4.87 -4.86 -9.81
CA ALA A 444 -5.72 -5.92 -10.35
C ALA A 444 -7.07 -6.03 -9.63
N GLU A 445 -7.07 -5.89 -8.30
CA GLU A 445 -8.27 -5.91 -7.44
C GLU A 445 -9.12 -4.66 -7.69
N VAL A 446 -8.49 -3.49 -7.83
CA VAL A 446 -9.15 -2.24 -8.22
C VAL A 446 -9.82 -2.39 -9.59
N VAL A 447 -9.11 -2.93 -10.59
CA VAL A 447 -9.69 -3.16 -11.92
C VAL A 447 -10.86 -4.16 -11.85
N GLU A 448 -10.75 -5.23 -11.06
CA GLU A 448 -11.86 -6.16 -10.83
C GLU A 448 -13.05 -5.45 -10.18
N GLY A 449 -12.82 -4.66 -9.13
CA GLY A 449 -13.83 -3.87 -8.43
C GLY A 449 -14.58 -2.92 -9.36
N LEU A 450 -13.85 -2.19 -10.22
CA LEU A 450 -14.41 -1.29 -11.23
C LEU A 450 -15.30 -2.01 -12.25
N HIS A 451 -15.06 -3.30 -12.53
CA HIS A 451 -15.93 -4.10 -13.37
C HIS A 451 -17.11 -4.71 -12.61
N ARG A 452 -16.89 -5.12 -11.36
CA ARG A 452 -17.88 -5.79 -10.50
C ARG A 452 -18.98 -4.81 -10.08
N GLY A 453 -18.60 -3.66 -9.52
CA GLY A 453 -19.53 -2.65 -9.03
C GLY A 453 -20.44 -3.17 -7.93
N GLU A 454 -19.94 -3.18 -6.69
CA GLU A 454 -20.67 -3.68 -5.53
C GLU A 454 -20.61 -2.64 -4.41
N LEU A 455 -21.76 -2.03 -4.11
CA LEU A 455 -21.87 -1.09 -3.00
C LEU A 455 -21.74 -1.87 -1.68
N LEU A 456 -20.92 -1.36 -0.77
CA LEU A 456 -20.91 -1.82 0.61
C LEU A 456 -22.26 -1.45 1.24
N ARG A 457 -22.91 -2.43 1.84
CA ARG A 457 -24.16 -2.19 2.55
C ARG A 457 -23.82 -1.56 3.89
N GLN A 458 -23.97 -0.25 3.98
CA GLN A 458 -23.65 0.45 5.21
C GLN A 458 -24.86 0.35 6.16
N GLU A 459 -24.61 -0.26 7.31
CA GLU A 459 -25.61 -0.55 8.34
C GLU A 459 -26.00 0.69 9.17
N TYR A 460 -25.79 1.90 8.65
CA TYR A 460 -26.20 3.12 9.35
C TYR A 460 -27.72 3.30 9.28
N ALA A 461 -28.35 3.33 10.45
CA ALA A 461 -29.78 3.59 10.60
C ALA A 461 -30.11 5.06 10.30
N LEU A 462 -31.25 5.33 9.66
CA LEU A 462 -31.76 6.68 9.45
C LEU A 462 -32.72 7.12 10.57
N ASP A 463 -33.42 6.18 11.19
CA ASP A 463 -34.30 6.44 12.32
C ASP A 463 -33.49 6.84 13.56
N VAL A 464 -33.94 7.86 14.29
CA VAL A 464 -33.20 8.38 15.46
C VAL A 464 -33.13 7.38 16.60
N TYR A 465 -34.17 6.59 16.84
CA TYR A 465 -34.20 5.60 17.92
C TYR A 465 -33.30 4.43 17.57
N GLU A 466 -33.44 3.89 16.35
CA GLU A 466 -32.62 2.79 15.87
C GLU A 466 -31.12 3.15 15.88
N ARG A 467 -30.76 4.40 15.54
CA ARG A 467 -29.38 4.88 15.65
C ARG A 467 -28.83 4.76 17.07
N TYR A 468 -29.59 5.19 18.08
CA TYR A 468 -29.16 5.07 19.48
C TYR A 468 -29.10 3.62 19.96
N HIS A 469 -30.03 2.76 19.55
CA HIS A 469 -30.03 1.33 19.87
C HIS A 469 -28.80 0.62 19.28
N ARG A 470 -28.45 0.89 18.01
CA ARG A 470 -27.24 0.33 17.38
C ARG A 470 -25.96 0.83 18.03
N LEU A 471 -25.88 2.11 18.37
CA LEU A 471 -24.75 2.67 19.11
C LEU A 471 -24.57 2.00 20.49
N GLU A 472 -25.66 1.61 21.15
CA GLU A 472 -25.61 0.84 22.40
C GLU A 472 -25.06 -0.57 22.18
N GLU A 473 -25.51 -1.27 21.15
CA GLU A 473 -25.04 -2.62 20.82
C GLU A 473 -23.54 -2.62 20.50
N ASP A 474 -23.08 -1.67 19.68
CA ASP A 474 -21.69 -1.57 19.25
C ASP A 474 -20.76 -1.08 20.38
N SER A 475 -21.25 -0.25 21.31
CA SER A 475 -20.46 0.18 22.48
C SER A 475 -20.27 -0.91 23.54
N ASN A 476 -21.04 -1.99 23.47
CA ASN A 476 -20.98 -3.12 24.40
C ASN A 476 -20.18 -4.33 23.85
N ARG A 477 -19.74 -4.26 22.59
CA ARG A 477 -18.80 -5.20 21.97
C ARG A 477 -17.38 -4.70 22.18
#